data_AF-G2Y847-F1
#
_entry.id   AF-G2Y847-F1
#
_cell.length_a   1.000
_cell.length_b   1.000
_cell.length_c   1.000
_cell.angle_alpha   90.00
_cell.angle_beta   90.00
_cell.angle_gamma   90.00
#
_symmetry.space_group_name_H-M   'P 1'
#
loop_
_entity.id
_entity.type
_entity.pdbx_description
1 polymer ?
#
loop_
_entity_poly.entity_id
_entity_poly.type
_entity_poly.pdbx_seq_one_letter_code
_entity_poly.pdbx_strand_id
1 'polypeptide(L)'
;MTHAKIIYLSGEIPQGDPEGDQRILFRKLHILSKEKNHPILASTIDAITTALKQECRRLEKSERELVPVFESVLDLTDSVIELRKTPLGGAIERVLVLVFQLGIFIAYHEANPLEYDFRAENAVLIGRGPGLLSGAAIALSPSPLLLPTMAAEIAKVTFRFGLVVDQVCRSLNVSPNEINAEGVRHITGSLFFANYLLTFVSQAWVYCAHEADLKDAQQAVAEFNLEKVSPQTRLAR
;
A
#
# COMPACT_ATOMS: atom_id res chain seq x y z
N MET A 1 -14.49 -34.09 0.79
CA MET A 1 -14.84 -32.68 0.56
C MET A 1 -13.55 -31.96 0.20
N THR A 2 -13.46 -31.38 -0.98
CA THR A 2 -12.31 -30.55 -1.38
C THR A 2 -12.41 -29.24 -0.62
N HIS A 3 -11.53 -29.02 0.36
CA HIS A 3 -11.44 -27.73 1.04
C HIS A 3 -10.79 -26.72 0.08
N ALA A 4 -11.48 -25.61 -0.19
CA ALA A 4 -10.92 -24.53 -1.00
C ALA A 4 -9.86 -23.77 -0.18
N LYS A 5 -8.68 -23.54 -0.77
CA LYS A 5 -7.63 -22.69 -0.20
C LYS A 5 -8.05 -21.23 -0.33
N ILE A 6 -8.10 -20.49 0.78
CA ILE A 6 -8.37 -19.05 0.76
C ILE A 6 -7.07 -18.32 1.05
N ILE A 7 -6.65 -17.44 0.13
CA ILE A 7 -5.54 -16.53 0.35
C ILE A 7 -6.10 -15.12 0.48
N TYR A 8 -5.81 -14.48 1.60
CA TYR A 8 -6.16 -13.09 1.84
C TYR A 8 -4.93 -12.20 1.75
N LEU A 9 -5.02 -11.14 0.95
CA LEU A 9 -3.96 -10.17 0.71
C LEU A 9 -4.43 -8.78 1.17
N SER A 10 -3.76 -8.26 2.20
CA SER A 10 -4.09 -6.98 2.83
C SER A 10 -3.87 -5.77 1.91
N GLY A 11 -4.41 -4.61 2.29
CA GLY A 11 -4.13 -3.35 1.58
C GLY A 11 -2.84 -2.66 2.01
N GLU A 12 -2.25 -3.12 3.11
CA GLU A 12 -1.13 -2.47 3.80
C GLU A 12 -0.16 -3.55 4.30
N ILE A 13 1.11 -3.19 4.45
CA ILE A 13 2.09 -4.03 5.14
C ILE A 13 1.64 -4.11 6.60
N PRO A 14 1.64 -5.29 7.25
CA PRO A 14 1.34 -5.40 8.67
C PRO A 14 2.16 -4.37 9.45
N GLN A 15 1.45 -3.38 10.01
CA GLN A 15 1.99 -2.53 11.06
C GLN A 15 1.96 -3.45 12.28
N GLY A 16 3.11 -3.95 12.72
CA GLY A 16 3.13 -4.72 13.96
C GLY A 16 2.61 -3.87 15.12
N ASP A 17 2.28 -4.52 16.23
CA ASP A 17 2.24 -3.94 17.58
C ASP A 17 3.41 -2.94 17.80
N PRO A 18 3.44 -2.09 18.86
CA PRO A 18 4.45 -1.04 19.02
C PRO A 18 5.91 -1.53 19.12
N GLU A 19 6.17 -2.84 19.01
CA GLU A 19 7.49 -3.50 18.96
C GLU A 19 7.85 -4.15 17.59
N GLY A 20 6.96 -4.13 16.60
CA GLY A 20 7.16 -4.82 15.31
C GLY A 20 7.49 -3.89 14.14
N ASP A 21 8.77 -3.56 13.95
CA ASP A 21 9.23 -2.70 12.86
C ASP A 21 9.09 -3.37 11.48
N GLN A 22 8.38 -2.72 10.54
CA GLN A 22 8.26 -3.17 9.14
C GLN A 22 9.64 -3.49 8.53
N ARG A 23 10.68 -2.74 8.93
CA ARG A 23 12.06 -2.97 8.51
C ARG A 23 12.56 -4.37 8.89
N ILE A 24 12.14 -4.93 10.03
CA ILE A 24 12.49 -6.30 10.43
C ILE A 24 11.92 -7.31 9.43
N LEU A 25 10.67 -7.12 9.01
CA LEU A 25 10.00 -8.00 8.06
C LEU A 25 10.67 -7.97 6.69
N PHE A 26 10.96 -6.77 6.16
CA PHE A 26 11.70 -6.63 4.90
C PHE A 26 13.15 -7.12 4.99
N ARG A 27 13.82 -6.93 6.14
CA ARG A 27 15.16 -7.47 6.38
C ARG A 27 15.16 -9.00 6.36
N LYS A 28 14.16 -9.65 6.98
CA LYS A 28 14.00 -11.11 6.90
C LYS A 28 13.82 -11.56 5.46
N LEU A 29 12.98 -10.86 4.70
CA LEU A 29 12.79 -11.15 3.28
C LEU A 29 14.08 -10.98 2.47
N HIS A 30 14.86 -9.93 2.76
CA HIS A 30 16.16 -9.70 2.15
C HIS A 30 17.12 -10.85 2.43
N ILE A 31 17.23 -11.30 3.69
CA ILE A 31 18.08 -12.43 4.07
C ILE A 31 17.67 -13.69 3.30
N LEU A 32 16.38 -14.03 3.32
CA LEU A 32 15.85 -15.20 2.60
C LEU A 32 16.18 -15.14 1.11
N SER A 33 16.07 -13.96 0.47
CA SER A 33 16.41 -13.78 -0.95
C SER A 33 17.88 -14.05 -1.30
N LYS A 34 18.77 -14.12 -0.30
CA LYS A 34 20.19 -14.46 -0.49
C LYS A 34 20.50 -15.92 -0.22
N GLU A 35 19.54 -16.69 0.31
CA GLU A 35 19.72 -18.11 0.57
C GLU A 35 19.55 -18.95 -0.71
N LYS A 36 20.32 -20.04 -0.83
CA LYS A 36 20.35 -20.87 -2.05
C LYS A 36 19.05 -21.63 -2.34
N ASN A 37 18.25 -21.87 -1.30
CA ASN A 37 16.93 -22.53 -1.35
C ASN A 37 15.80 -21.58 -1.78
N HIS A 38 16.09 -20.29 -2.00
CA HIS A 38 15.10 -19.28 -2.37
C HIS A 38 15.35 -18.62 -3.74
N PRO A 39 15.61 -19.38 -4.82
CA PRO A 39 15.95 -18.82 -6.13
C PRO A 39 14.80 -18.04 -6.81
N ILE A 40 13.54 -18.44 -6.61
CA ILE A 40 12.36 -17.76 -7.18
C ILE A 40 12.14 -16.45 -6.43
N LEU A 41 12.33 -16.44 -5.11
CA LEU A 41 12.25 -15.20 -4.32
C LEU A 41 13.31 -14.19 -4.79
N ALA A 42 14.56 -14.64 -4.91
CA ALA A 42 15.67 -13.82 -5.41
C ALA A 42 15.35 -13.23 -6.79
N SER A 43 14.95 -14.10 -7.74
CA SER A 43 14.59 -13.69 -9.10
C SER A 43 13.41 -12.73 -9.13
N THR A 44 12.42 -12.91 -8.25
CA THR A 44 11.24 -12.04 -8.17
C THR A 44 11.62 -10.64 -7.67
N ILE A 45 12.45 -10.55 -6.63
CA ILE A 45 12.93 -9.26 -6.11
C ILE A 45 13.76 -8.53 -7.18
N ASP A 46 14.63 -9.23 -7.90
CA ASP A 46 15.43 -8.64 -8.97
C ASP A 46 14.57 -8.17 -10.16
N ALA A 47 13.55 -8.95 -10.51
CA ALA A 47 12.62 -8.61 -11.58
C ALA A 47 11.78 -7.37 -11.23
N ILE A 48 11.24 -7.29 -10.02
CA ILE A 48 10.51 -6.11 -9.52
C ILE A 48 11.45 -4.90 -9.45
N THR A 49 12.67 -5.07 -8.94
CA THR A 49 13.68 -4.01 -8.86
C THR A 49 13.98 -3.43 -10.23
N THR A 50 14.21 -4.29 -11.22
CA THR A 50 14.48 -3.88 -12.61
C THR A 50 13.28 -3.15 -13.20
N ALA A 51 12.07 -3.69 -13.02
CA ALA A 51 10.83 -3.08 -13.49
C ALA A 51 10.61 -1.69 -12.88
N LEU A 52 10.81 -1.55 -11.57
CA LEU A 52 10.69 -0.28 -10.87
C LEU A 52 11.75 0.73 -11.35
N LYS A 53 13.02 0.32 -11.49
CA LYS A 53 14.08 1.18 -12.07
C LYS A 53 13.70 1.67 -13.48
N GLN A 54 13.08 0.83 -14.30
CA GLN A 54 12.58 1.23 -15.63
C GLN A 54 11.46 2.26 -15.55
N GLU A 55 10.52 2.10 -14.62
CA GLU A 55 9.45 3.09 -14.41
C GLU A 55 9.99 4.41 -13.86
N CYS A 56 10.90 4.38 -12.87
CA CYS A 56 11.54 5.58 -12.34
C CYS A 56 12.30 6.37 -13.41
N ARG A 57 12.90 5.69 -14.41
CA ARG A 57 13.58 6.36 -15.53
C ARG A 57 12.61 7.14 -16.44
N ARG A 58 11.35 6.73 -16.50
CA ARG A 58 10.29 7.34 -17.32
C ARG A 58 9.59 8.52 -16.64
N LEU A 59 9.86 8.76 -15.35
CA LEU A 59 9.34 9.91 -14.62
C LEU A 59 9.83 11.23 -15.21
N GLU A 60 9.08 12.30 -14.94
CA GLU A 60 9.56 13.65 -15.20
C GLU A 60 10.83 13.95 -14.41
N LYS A 61 11.64 14.90 -14.90
CA LYS A 61 12.96 15.18 -14.30
C LYS A 61 12.85 15.53 -12.80
N SER A 62 11.87 16.36 -12.43
CA SER A 62 11.61 16.79 -11.06
C SER A 62 11.26 15.64 -10.13
N GLU A 63 10.47 14.68 -10.59
CA GLU A 63 10.09 13.49 -9.82
C GLU A 63 11.23 12.48 -9.75
N ARG A 64 11.95 12.28 -10.86
CA ARG A 64 13.07 11.34 -10.94
C ARG A 64 14.20 11.71 -9.97
N GLU A 65 14.41 13.00 -9.72
CA GLU A 65 15.38 13.50 -8.73
C GLU A 65 14.98 13.18 -7.28
N LEU A 66 13.72 12.84 -7.01
CA LEU A 66 13.24 12.43 -5.69
C LEU A 66 13.43 10.93 -5.44
N VAL A 67 13.73 10.14 -6.47
CA VAL A 67 13.95 8.70 -6.33
C VAL A 67 15.34 8.49 -5.69
N PRO A 68 15.42 7.89 -4.49
CA PRO A 68 16.72 7.57 -3.89
C PRO A 68 17.47 6.56 -4.75
N VAL A 69 18.79 6.52 -4.63
CA VAL A 69 19.58 5.45 -5.24
C VAL A 69 19.31 4.16 -4.47
N PHE A 70 18.97 3.09 -5.17
CA PHE A 70 18.75 1.77 -4.58
C PHE A 70 19.30 0.67 -5.49
N GLU A 71 19.88 -0.37 -4.90
CA GLU A 71 20.32 -1.56 -5.63
C GLU A 71 19.20 -2.57 -5.73
N SER A 72 18.50 -2.82 -4.62
CA SER A 72 17.30 -3.64 -4.50
C SER A 72 16.08 -2.77 -4.18
N VAL A 73 14.90 -3.16 -4.66
CA VAL A 73 13.62 -2.54 -4.26
C VAL A 73 13.43 -2.56 -2.73
N LEU A 74 14.07 -3.51 -2.03
CA LEU A 74 14.04 -3.60 -0.58
C LEU A 74 14.78 -2.44 0.10
N ASP A 75 15.78 -1.82 -0.54
CA ASP A 75 16.53 -0.70 0.04
C ASP A 75 15.65 0.55 0.21
N LEU A 76 14.53 0.62 -0.55
CA LEU A 76 13.57 1.72 -0.46
C LEU A 76 12.85 1.78 0.90
N THR A 77 12.89 0.70 1.69
CA THR A 77 12.30 0.69 3.03
C THR A 77 12.98 1.69 3.96
N ASP A 78 14.26 1.95 3.76
CA ASP A 78 15.03 2.89 4.58
C ASP A 78 14.68 4.35 4.27
N SER A 79 14.20 4.61 3.05
CA SER A 79 13.82 5.94 2.58
C SER A 79 12.31 6.19 2.63
N VAL A 80 11.49 5.22 3.06
CA VAL A 80 10.03 5.28 2.95
C VAL A 80 9.42 6.47 3.69
N ILE A 81 9.99 6.85 4.84
CA ILE A 81 9.51 7.99 5.65
C ILE A 81 9.68 9.32 4.90
N GLU A 82 10.82 9.50 4.22
CA GLU A 82 11.07 10.71 3.44
C GLU A 82 10.28 10.69 2.14
N LEU A 83 10.20 9.53 1.48
CA LEU A 83 9.42 9.35 0.26
C LEU A 83 7.93 9.63 0.46
N ARG A 84 7.34 9.32 1.62
CA ARG A 84 5.94 9.67 1.97
C ARG A 84 5.63 11.16 1.83
N LYS A 85 6.63 12.03 1.97
CA LYS A 85 6.48 13.49 1.84
C LYS A 85 6.49 13.94 0.37
N THR A 86 6.81 13.05 -0.56
CA THR A 86 6.97 13.31 -2.00
C THR A 86 5.79 12.75 -2.81
N PRO A 87 5.61 13.17 -4.08
CA PRO A 87 4.60 12.57 -4.96
C PRO A 87 4.79 11.06 -5.20
N LEU A 88 5.99 10.54 -4.92
CA LEU A 88 6.33 9.14 -5.14
C LEU A 88 5.96 8.24 -3.97
N GLY A 89 5.67 8.81 -2.79
CA GLY A 89 5.48 8.05 -1.55
C GLY A 89 4.42 6.97 -1.68
N GLY A 90 3.21 7.37 -2.08
CA GLY A 90 2.10 6.44 -2.26
C GLY A 90 2.35 5.36 -3.31
N ALA A 91 3.13 5.67 -4.36
CA ALA A 91 3.51 4.69 -5.38
C ALA A 91 4.51 3.67 -4.88
N ILE A 92 5.58 4.13 -4.21
CA ILE A 92 6.62 3.25 -3.67
C ILE A 92 6.08 2.38 -2.55
N GLU A 93 5.26 2.92 -1.65
CA GLU A 93 4.63 2.13 -0.58
C GLU A 93 3.78 1.00 -1.13
N ARG A 94 2.98 1.25 -2.17
CA ARG A 94 2.16 0.21 -2.81
C ARG A 94 3.02 -0.86 -3.46
N VAL A 95 4.14 -0.50 -4.08
CA VAL A 95 5.11 -1.46 -4.59
C VAL A 95 5.73 -2.27 -3.45
N LEU A 96 6.06 -1.66 -2.31
CA LEU A 96 6.56 -2.37 -1.14
C LEU A 96 5.53 -3.33 -0.55
N VAL A 97 4.24 -2.99 -0.55
CA VAL A 97 3.15 -3.93 -0.19
C VAL A 97 3.15 -5.15 -1.12
N LEU A 98 3.24 -4.93 -2.43
CA LEU A 98 3.34 -6.00 -3.44
C LEU A 98 4.56 -6.89 -3.18
N VAL A 99 5.74 -6.28 -3.02
CA VAL A 99 7.01 -6.99 -2.76
C VAL A 99 6.90 -7.82 -1.49
N PHE A 100 6.35 -7.27 -0.41
CA PHE A 100 6.20 -7.98 0.85
C PHE A 100 5.27 -9.18 0.70
N GLN A 101 4.08 -8.99 0.13
CA GLN A 101 3.07 -10.03 0.00
C GLN A 101 3.50 -11.16 -0.94
N LEU A 102 4.07 -10.82 -2.10
CA LEU A 102 4.63 -11.83 -3.00
C LEU A 102 5.86 -12.50 -2.41
N GLY A 103 6.69 -11.74 -1.70
CA GLY A 103 7.88 -12.25 -1.05
C GLY A 103 7.57 -13.33 -0.03
N ILE A 104 6.65 -13.07 0.91
CA ILE A 104 6.24 -14.06 1.92
C ILE A 104 5.54 -15.25 1.27
N PHE A 105 4.73 -15.01 0.22
CA PHE A 105 4.03 -16.06 -0.51
C PHE A 105 5.02 -16.99 -1.20
N ILE A 106 6.01 -16.45 -1.92
CA ILE A 106 7.04 -17.23 -2.60
C ILE A 106 7.91 -17.97 -1.61
N ALA A 107 8.41 -17.29 -0.57
CA ALA A 107 9.26 -17.91 0.43
C ALA A 107 8.58 -19.13 1.08
N TYR A 108 7.28 -19.01 1.40
CA TYR A 108 6.51 -20.13 1.94
C TYR A 108 6.42 -21.30 0.96
N HIS A 109 6.17 -21.05 -0.33
CA HIS A 109 6.01 -22.11 -1.33
C HIS A 109 7.33 -22.70 -1.82
N GLU A 110 8.44 -21.97 -1.73
CA GLU A 110 9.77 -22.56 -1.94
C GLU A 110 10.15 -23.51 -0.80
N ALA A 111 9.78 -23.17 0.44
CA ALA A 111 9.93 -24.06 1.59
C ALA A 111 8.93 -25.23 1.57
N ASN A 112 7.77 -25.06 0.92
CA ASN A 112 6.69 -26.06 0.84
C ASN A 112 6.19 -26.24 -0.60
N PRO A 113 6.97 -26.84 -1.53
CA PRO A 113 6.61 -26.89 -2.95
C PRO A 113 5.30 -27.61 -3.25
N LEU A 114 4.93 -28.60 -2.42
CA LEU A 114 3.68 -29.36 -2.56
C LEU A 114 2.43 -28.53 -2.23
N GLU A 115 2.58 -27.39 -1.55
CA GLU A 115 1.46 -26.51 -1.22
C GLU A 115 1.07 -25.55 -2.34
N TYR A 116 1.89 -25.46 -3.40
CA TYR A 116 1.59 -24.63 -4.56
C TYR A 116 0.59 -25.34 -5.49
N ASP A 117 -0.68 -25.31 -5.12
CA ASP A 117 -1.81 -25.80 -5.92
C ASP A 117 -2.94 -24.76 -5.86
N PHE A 118 -2.98 -23.88 -6.86
CA PHE A 118 -3.89 -22.74 -6.95
C PHE A 118 -4.71 -22.76 -8.25
N ARG A 119 -5.36 -23.88 -8.52
CA ARG A 119 -6.30 -23.99 -9.64
C ARG A 119 -7.58 -23.22 -9.33
N ALA A 120 -8.26 -22.72 -10.37
CA ALA A 120 -9.52 -22.01 -10.22
C ALA A 120 -10.60 -22.84 -9.49
N GLU A 121 -10.45 -24.16 -9.48
CA GLU A 121 -11.37 -25.13 -8.87
C GLU A 121 -11.18 -25.25 -7.34
N ASN A 122 -10.01 -24.90 -6.81
CA ASN A 122 -9.61 -25.22 -5.44
C ASN A 122 -9.01 -24.04 -4.65
N ALA A 123 -8.94 -22.85 -5.24
CA ALA A 123 -8.39 -21.67 -4.60
C ALA A 123 -9.23 -20.40 -4.84
N VAL A 124 -9.33 -19.58 -3.80
CA VAL A 124 -9.95 -18.24 -3.86
C VAL A 124 -8.92 -17.23 -3.35
N LEU A 125 -8.62 -16.24 -4.19
CA LEU A 125 -7.76 -15.12 -3.86
C LEU A 125 -8.62 -13.91 -3.52
N ILE A 126 -8.45 -13.37 -2.33
CA ILE A 126 -9.16 -12.19 -1.84
C ILE A 126 -8.12 -11.10 -1.60
N GLY A 127 -8.33 -9.91 -2.14
CA GLY A 127 -7.45 -8.77 -1.94
C GLY A 127 -8.21 -7.54 -1.45
N ARG A 128 -7.58 -6.75 -0.58
CA ARG A 128 -8.06 -5.40 -0.22
C ARG A 128 -7.12 -4.37 -0.84
N GLY A 129 -7.66 -3.39 -1.58
CA GLY A 129 -6.86 -2.30 -2.13
C GLY A 129 -5.66 -2.81 -2.94
N PRO A 130 -4.41 -2.37 -2.64
CA PRO A 130 -3.19 -2.89 -3.29
C PRO A 130 -3.03 -4.41 -3.26
N GLY A 131 -3.58 -5.11 -2.25
CA GLY A 131 -3.53 -6.56 -2.16
C GLY A 131 -4.22 -7.28 -3.33
N LEU A 132 -5.15 -6.62 -4.04
CA LEU A 132 -5.73 -7.15 -5.27
C LEU A 132 -4.68 -7.31 -6.38
N LEU A 133 -3.68 -6.42 -6.44
CA LEU A 133 -2.61 -6.49 -7.43
C LEU A 133 -1.67 -7.68 -7.14
N SER A 134 -1.34 -7.90 -5.87
CA SER A 134 -0.63 -9.11 -5.43
C SER A 134 -1.41 -10.38 -5.79
N GLY A 135 -2.74 -10.36 -5.59
CA GLY A 135 -3.62 -11.47 -5.94
C GLY A 135 -3.62 -11.72 -7.45
N ALA A 136 -3.66 -10.67 -8.26
CA ALA A 136 -3.57 -10.77 -9.71
C ALA A 136 -2.23 -11.39 -10.16
N ALA A 137 -1.10 -10.99 -9.56
CA ALA A 137 0.20 -11.59 -9.87
C ALA A 137 0.23 -13.10 -9.60
N ILE A 138 -0.37 -13.55 -8.49
CA ILE A 138 -0.50 -14.97 -8.14
C ILE A 138 -1.45 -15.69 -9.11
N ALA A 139 -2.63 -15.12 -9.37
CA ALA A 139 -3.65 -15.70 -10.25
C ALA A 139 -3.14 -15.92 -11.68
N LEU A 140 -2.30 -15.01 -12.18
CA LEU A 140 -1.69 -15.07 -13.51
C LEU A 140 -0.48 -16.02 -13.58
N SER A 141 -0.08 -16.62 -12.46
CA SER A 141 1.12 -17.46 -12.34
C SER A 141 0.73 -18.92 -12.05
N PRO A 142 0.35 -19.71 -13.06
CA PRO A 142 0.02 -21.13 -12.88
C PRO A 142 1.20 -21.98 -12.39
N SER A 143 2.41 -21.44 -12.44
CA SER A 143 3.63 -22.04 -11.90
C SER A 143 4.41 -20.99 -11.11
N PRO A 144 5.09 -21.38 -10.01
CA PRO A 144 5.97 -20.48 -9.26
C PRO A 144 7.04 -19.82 -10.14
N LEU A 145 7.47 -20.50 -11.20
CA LEU A 145 8.50 -20.02 -12.13
C LEU A 145 8.05 -18.81 -12.96
N LEU A 146 6.74 -18.55 -13.06
CA LEU A 146 6.19 -17.39 -13.77
C LEU A 146 6.04 -16.17 -12.85
N LEU A 147 6.15 -16.34 -11.53
CA LEU A 147 5.98 -15.25 -10.57
C LEU A 147 6.97 -14.10 -10.79
N PRO A 148 8.28 -14.30 -11.07
CA PRO A 148 9.17 -13.17 -11.33
C PRO A 148 8.69 -12.28 -12.47
N THR A 149 8.25 -12.89 -13.58
CA THR A 149 7.77 -12.15 -14.76
C THR A 149 6.45 -11.44 -14.46
N MET A 150 5.48 -12.14 -13.85
CA MET A 150 4.17 -11.53 -13.53
C MET A 150 4.30 -10.44 -12.46
N ALA A 151 5.15 -10.65 -11.46
CA ALA A 151 5.42 -9.65 -10.43
C ALA A 151 6.06 -8.39 -11.02
N ALA A 152 6.96 -8.51 -11.99
CA ALA A 152 7.54 -7.36 -12.68
C ALA A 152 6.49 -6.54 -13.44
N GLU A 153 5.58 -7.18 -14.18
CA GLU A 153 4.51 -6.46 -14.89
C GLU A 153 3.52 -5.82 -13.93
N ILE A 154 3.10 -6.55 -12.88
CA ILE A 154 2.21 -6.02 -11.87
C ILE A 154 2.88 -4.89 -11.06
N ALA A 155 4.19 -4.94 -10.80
CA ALA A 155 4.91 -3.86 -10.14
C ALA A 155 4.84 -2.54 -10.93
N LYS A 156 4.93 -2.60 -12.26
CA LYS A 156 4.75 -1.41 -13.12
C LYS A 156 3.34 -0.85 -12.98
N VAL A 157 2.33 -1.71 -13.02
CA VAL A 157 0.92 -1.32 -12.85
C VAL A 157 0.72 -0.70 -11.47
N THR A 158 1.22 -1.34 -10.42
CA THR A 158 1.14 -0.86 -9.03
C THR A 158 1.78 0.51 -8.84
N PHE A 159 2.98 0.71 -9.41
CA PHE A 159 3.69 1.98 -9.35
C PHE A 159 2.89 3.10 -10.05
N ARG A 160 2.47 2.88 -11.31
CA ARG A 160 1.66 3.85 -12.07
C ARG A 160 0.33 4.15 -11.40
N PHE A 161 -0.34 3.12 -10.89
CA PHE A 161 -1.58 3.28 -10.13
C PHE A 161 -1.36 4.19 -8.92
N GLY A 162 -0.27 4.00 -8.18
CA GLY A 162 0.07 4.85 -7.06
C GLY A 162 0.34 6.32 -7.44
N LEU A 163 1.01 6.57 -8.57
CA LEU A 163 1.22 7.94 -9.08
C LEU A 163 -0.11 8.61 -9.44
N VAL A 164 -1.00 7.91 -10.14
CA VAL A 164 -2.33 8.45 -10.51
C VAL A 164 -3.14 8.76 -9.26
N VAL A 165 -3.15 7.86 -8.27
CA VAL A 165 -3.84 8.09 -6.99
C VAL A 165 -3.28 9.31 -6.28
N ASP A 166 -1.95 9.44 -6.18
CA ASP A 166 -1.32 10.61 -5.55
C ASP A 166 -1.65 11.92 -6.29
N GLN A 167 -1.59 11.91 -7.63
CA GLN A 167 -1.96 13.06 -8.46
C GLN A 167 -3.41 13.49 -8.23
N VAL A 168 -4.35 12.55 -8.18
CA VAL A 168 -5.76 12.83 -7.90
C VAL A 168 -5.94 13.35 -6.48
N CYS A 169 -5.35 12.71 -5.48
CA CYS A 169 -5.42 13.19 -4.09
C CYS A 169 -4.89 14.62 -3.96
N ARG A 170 -3.78 14.95 -4.62
CA ARG A 170 -3.21 16.31 -4.60
C ARG A 170 -4.04 17.33 -5.36
N SER A 171 -4.70 16.94 -6.45
CA SER A 171 -5.59 17.86 -7.17
C SER A 171 -6.87 18.18 -6.38
N LEU A 172 -7.29 17.26 -5.51
CA LEU A 172 -8.40 17.45 -4.58
C LEU A 172 -8.01 18.25 -3.32
N ASN A 173 -6.72 18.46 -3.06
CA ASN A 173 -6.26 19.28 -1.94
C ASN A 173 -6.52 20.77 -2.21
N VAL A 174 -7.55 21.31 -1.56
CA VAL A 174 -7.88 22.73 -1.56
C VAL A 174 -7.00 23.41 -0.51
N SER A 175 -5.88 24.04 -0.94
CA SER A 175 -4.98 24.91 -0.15
C SER A 175 -4.05 24.27 0.91
N PRO A 176 -2.72 24.53 0.85
CA PRO A 176 -1.75 24.19 1.91
C PRO A 176 -2.04 24.82 3.28
N ASN A 177 -2.84 25.89 3.33
CA ASN A 177 -3.03 26.69 4.54
C ASN A 177 -4.20 26.23 5.43
N GLU A 178 -5.21 25.54 4.89
CA GLU A 178 -6.33 25.03 5.70
C GLU A 178 -5.91 23.82 6.54
N ILE A 179 -4.90 23.08 6.07
CA ILE A 179 -4.45 21.85 6.73
C ILE A 179 -3.47 22.15 7.88
N ASN A 180 -2.79 23.32 7.86
CA ASN A 180 -1.75 23.66 8.84
C ASN A 180 -2.21 24.59 9.97
N ALA A 181 -3.34 25.28 9.85
CA ALA A 181 -3.76 26.25 10.88
C ALA A 181 -4.90 25.74 11.78
N GLU A 182 -5.92 25.10 11.21
CA GLU A 182 -7.17 24.83 11.94
C GLU A 182 -7.82 23.46 11.65
N GLY A 183 -7.49 22.76 10.56
CA GLY A 183 -8.07 21.45 10.23
C GLY A 183 -7.74 20.34 11.25
N VAL A 184 -6.58 20.41 11.90
CA VAL A 184 -6.21 19.47 12.98
C VAL A 184 -6.90 19.82 14.31
N ARG A 185 -7.27 21.10 14.53
CA ARG A 185 -7.93 21.56 15.77
C ARG A 185 -9.46 21.48 15.73
N HIS A 186 -10.08 21.54 14.55
CA HIS A 186 -11.54 21.47 14.44
C HIS A 186 -12.09 20.07 14.13
N ILE A 187 -11.29 19.14 13.60
CA ILE A 187 -11.69 17.73 13.57
C ILE A 187 -11.48 17.07 14.95
N THR A 188 -10.68 17.69 15.83
CA THR A 188 -10.60 17.37 17.27
C THR A 188 -11.54 18.20 18.15
N GLY A 189 -12.38 19.06 17.56
CA GLY A 189 -13.19 20.01 18.31
C GLY A 189 -14.53 20.26 17.65
N SER A 190 -15.47 19.32 17.85
CA SER A 190 -16.95 19.54 17.93
C SER A 190 -17.76 18.25 18.07
N LEU A 191 -17.15 17.05 18.10
CA LEU A 191 -17.77 15.90 18.73
C LEU A 191 -16.83 15.34 19.78
N PHE A 192 -17.04 15.82 21.01
CA PHE A 192 -16.72 15.11 22.23
C PHE A 192 -17.40 13.72 22.18
N PHE A 193 -16.80 12.75 21.49
CA PHE A 193 -16.94 11.37 21.90
C PHE A 193 -16.06 11.20 23.11
N ALA A 194 -16.69 11.11 24.28
CA ALA A 194 -16.03 10.91 25.54
C ALA A 194 -15.00 9.76 25.45
N ASN A 195 -13.78 10.04 25.92
CA ASN A 195 -12.75 9.09 26.39
C ASN A 195 -11.65 8.51 25.47
N TYR A 196 -11.40 8.99 24.26
CA TYR A 196 -10.24 8.47 23.50
C TYR A 196 -9.31 9.56 22.92
N LEU A 197 -8.06 9.54 23.41
CA LEU A 197 -6.94 10.35 22.93
C LEU A 197 -6.45 9.79 21.58
N LEU A 198 -6.48 10.58 20.51
CA LEU A 198 -5.78 10.28 19.27
C LEU A 198 -4.92 11.48 18.85
N THR A 199 -3.60 11.34 19.00
CA THR A 199 -2.61 12.27 18.46
C THR A 199 -2.10 11.68 17.14
N PHE A 200 -2.36 12.33 16.00
CA PHE A 200 -1.85 11.87 14.70
C PHE A 200 -1.03 12.95 13.98
N VAL A 201 0.15 12.54 13.52
CA VAL A 201 1.04 13.30 12.63
C VAL A 201 1.08 12.56 11.28
N SER A 202 -0.02 12.61 10.51
CA SER A 202 -0.09 12.21 9.10
C SER A 202 -1.46 12.56 8.53
N GLN A 203 -1.53 13.19 7.35
CA GLN A 203 -2.78 13.41 6.63
C GLN A 203 -3.29 12.07 6.07
N ALA A 204 -4.08 11.34 6.85
CA ALA A 204 -4.70 10.11 6.41
C ALA A 204 -5.90 10.42 5.51
N TRP A 205 -5.92 9.87 4.29
CA TRP A 205 -7.06 9.98 3.35
C TRP A 205 -8.23 9.04 3.69
N VAL A 206 -8.00 8.08 4.59
CA VAL A 206 -8.97 7.06 4.98
C VAL A 206 -8.99 6.97 6.50
N TYR A 207 -10.19 6.98 7.07
CA TYR A 207 -10.42 6.81 8.49
C TYR A 207 -11.25 5.54 8.72
N CYS A 208 -10.87 4.78 9.74
CA CYS A 208 -11.67 3.65 10.22
C CYS A 208 -12.57 4.16 11.34
N ALA A 209 -13.88 4.15 11.13
CA ALA A 209 -14.85 4.34 12.20
C ALA A 209 -15.09 2.99 12.91
N HIS A 210 -15.05 3.00 14.23
CA HIS A 210 -15.43 1.86 15.06
C HIS A 210 -16.75 2.15 15.78
N GLU A 211 -17.46 1.10 16.18
CA GLU A 211 -18.67 1.17 17.02
C GLU A 211 -19.85 1.97 16.42
N ALA A 212 -19.77 2.37 15.15
CA ALA A 212 -20.87 2.90 14.37
C ALA A 212 -21.32 1.87 13.34
N ASP A 213 -22.63 1.71 13.17
CA ASP A 213 -23.15 0.95 12.05
C ASP A 213 -22.99 1.75 10.73
N LEU A 214 -23.18 1.07 9.59
CA LEU A 214 -22.99 1.70 8.28
C LEU A 214 -23.93 2.90 8.07
N LYS A 215 -25.16 2.83 8.58
CA LYS A 215 -26.17 3.86 8.38
C LYS A 215 -25.86 5.09 9.22
N ASP A 216 -25.46 4.90 10.46
CA ASP A 216 -25.03 5.97 11.37
C ASP A 216 -23.79 6.68 10.83
N ALA A 217 -22.80 5.92 10.33
CA ALA A 217 -21.62 6.50 9.69
C ALA A 217 -21.97 7.32 8.44
N GLN A 218 -22.87 6.81 7.59
CA GLN A 218 -23.34 7.52 6.39
C GLN A 218 -24.10 8.80 6.76
N GLN A 219 -24.95 8.75 7.79
CA GLN A 219 -25.71 9.90 8.27
C GLN A 219 -24.77 10.98 8.83
N ALA A 220 -23.80 10.59 9.66
CA ALA A 220 -22.81 11.52 10.21
C ALA A 220 -21.99 12.22 9.11
N VAL A 221 -21.57 11.49 8.06
CA VAL A 221 -20.88 12.07 6.90
C VAL A 221 -21.80 13.04 6.13
N ALA A 222 -23.08 12.70 5.97
CA ALA A 222 -24.04 13.56 5.29
C ALA A 222 -24.27 14.87 6.05
N GLU A 223 -24.44 14.80 7.37
CA GLU A 223 -24.59 15.96 8.25
C GLU A 223 -23.36 16.88 8.21
N PHE A 224 -22.16 16.30 8.33
CA PHE A 224 -20.90 17.03 8.22
C PHE A 224 -20.79 17.77 6.87
N ASN A 225 -21.13 17.09 5.77
CA ASN A 225 -21.10 17.69 4.44
C ASN A 225 -22.11 18.83 4.31
N LEU A 226 -23.30 18.73 4.90
CA LEU A 226 -24.30 19.80 4.88
C LEU A 226 -23.82 21.04 5.64
N GLU A 227 -23.18 20.88 6.80
CA GLU A 227 -22.58 21.98 7.55
C GLU A 227 -21.48 22.69 6.76
N LYS A 228 -20.59 21.93 6.11
CA LYS A 228 -19.46 22.49 5.34
C LYS A 228 -19.86 23.09 4.00
N VAL A 229 -20.97 22.66 3.40
CA VAL A 229 -21.49 23.17 2.12
C VAL A 229 -22.42 24.38 2.33
N SER A 230 -22.76 24.74 3.58
CA SER A 230 -23.70 25.82 3.88
C SER A 230 -23.18 27.21 3.38
N PRO A 231 -24.04 28.11 2.85
CA PRO A 231 -23.64 29.21 1.95
C PRO A 231 -22.80 30.34 2.55
N GLN A 232 -22.48 30.33 3.84
CA GLN A 232 -21.75 31.43 4.48
C GLN A 232 -20.30 31.54 4.00
N THR A 233 -19.73 30.51 3.41
CA THR A 233 -18.35 30.52 2.85
C THR A 233 -18.28 31.10 1.43
N ARG A 234 -19.40 31.40 0.76
CA ARG A 234 -19.40 32.04 -0.58
C ARG A 234 -19.35 33.57 -0.56
N LEU A 235 -19.57 34.22 0.58
CA LEU A 235 -19.64 35.69 0.69
C LEU A 235 -18.32 36.35 1.12
N ALA A 236 -17.22 35.60 1.21
CA ALA A 236 -15.89 36.12 1.55
C ALA A 236 -14.86 35.93 0.42
N ARG A 237 -15.26 36.18 -0.84
CA ARG A 237 -14.33 36.41 -1.96
C ARG A 237 -14.71 37.67 -2.70
#